data_AF-A0A1Y2DMC7-F1
#
_entry.id   AF-A0A1Y2DMC7-F1
#
_cell.length_a   1.000
_cell.length_b   1.000
_cell.length_c   1.000
_cell.angle_alpha   90.00
_cell.angle_beta   90.00
_cell.angle_gamma   90.00
#
_symmetry.space_group_name_H-M   'P 1'
#
loop_
_entity.id
_entity.type
_entity.pdbx_description
1 polymer ?
#
loop_
_entity_poly.entity_id
_entity_poly.type
_entity_poly.pdbx_seq_one_letter_code
_entity_poly.pdbx_strand_id
1 'polypeptide(L)'
;MKQLILIFILLTGQHIFFVGASTKLIRDCEILKGIYDSYKINNFRSNCCDMTNIKCKKINSEIRMTELDLSNTNISEIPSNIVNLEELSIIKFIGNNINGEIPLFFNQLKHLKEINLSRNRFYGQIPKTFLDIKNLTILDISGNRLFGIIPSGFCDMENLKDIRYHDNMNGVYPCSCIKRNFGYSLNNFVRYTRWIVFIGMIVIIISFGILNLIARQNQIKARLKRLSRSFTKNNNNNNTEIELNKKA
;
A
#
# COMPACT_ATOMS: atom_id res chain seq x y z
N MET A 1 -19.67 13.71 -53.58
CA MET A 1 -19.96 13.31 -52.18
C MET A 1 -19.49 14.29 -51.11
N LYS A 2 -18.30 14.92 -51.22
CA LYS A 2 -17.84 15.93 -50.23
C LYS A 2 -18.69 17.22 -50.14
N GLN A 3 -19.36 17.63 -51.23
CA GLN A 3 -20.24 18.81 -51.21
C GLN A 3 -21.66 18.54 -50.67
N LEU A 4 -22.17 17.30 -50.74
CA LEU A 4 -23.53 16.99 -50.22
C LEU A 4 -23.57 16.89 -48.69
N ILE A 5 -22.47 16.48 -48.05
CA ILE A 5 -22.38 16.41 -46.58
C ILE A 5 -22.41 17.82 -45.96
N LEU A 6 -21.91 18.83 -46.67
CA LEU A 6 -21.88 20.21 -46.18
C LEU A 6 -23.28 20.86 -46.10
N ILE A 7 -24.22 20.43 -46.96
CA ILE A 7 -25.59 20.98 -46.99
C ILE A 7 -26.47 20.36 -45.90
N PHE A 8 -26.24 19.09 -45.53
CA PHE A 8 -27.01 18.44 -44.47
C PHE A 8 -26.72 19.04 -43.07
N ILE A 9 -25.51 19.57 -42.87
CA ILE A 9 -25.08 20.17 -41.60
C ILE A 9 -25.73 21.55 -41.34
N LEU A 10 -26.17 22.26 -42.38
CA LEU A 10 -26.80 23.58 -42.24
C LEU A 10 -28.28 23.53 -41.81
N LEU A 11 -28.93 22.36 -41.87
CA LEU A 11 -30.38 22.24 -41.62
C LEU A 11 -30.75 21.81 -40.19
N THR A 12 -29.81 21.30 -39.38
CA THR A 12 -30.13 20.72 -38.06
C THR A 12 -29.83 21.61 -36.85
N GLY A 13 -29.44 22.87 -37.06
CA GLY A 13 -29.56 23.91 -36.02
C GLY A 13 -28.94 23.60 -34.64
N GLN A 14 -27.85 22.84 -34.54
CA GLN A 14 -27.13 22.62 -33.28
C GLN A 14 -25.61 22.53 -33.46
N HIS A 15 -24.94 23.44 -32.76
CA HIS A 15 -23.54 23.52 -32.39
C HIS A 15 -22.46 23.55 -33.49
N ILE A 16 -21.85 24.73 -33.58
CA ILE A 16 -20.57 25.08 -34.21
C ILE A 16 -19.57 23.92 -34.10
N PHE A 17 -19.29 23.26 -35.22
CA PHE A 17 -18.20 22.27 -35.31
C PHE A 17 -16.86 22.99 -35.40
N PHE A 18 -15.97 22.65 -34.47
CA PHE A 18 -14.58 23.09 -34.46
C PHE A 18 -13.85 22.58 -35.71
N VAL A 19 -13.28 23.51 -36.47
CA VAL A 19 -12.32 23.24 -37.53
C VAL A 19 -11.05 22.67 -36.88
N GLY A 20 -10.83 21.35 -36.94
CA GLY A 20 -9.55 20.72 -36.56
C GLY A 20 -9.58 19.51 -35.61
N ALA A 21 -10.75 19.09 -35.09
CA ALA A 21 -10.86 17.88 -34.26
C ALA A 21 -11.02 16.61 -35.12
N SER A 22 -10.30 15.54 -34.79
CA SER A 22 -10.48 14.23 -35.43
C SER A 22 -11.83 13.62 -35.03
N THR A 23 -12.45 12.83 -35.92
CA THR A 23 -13.71 12.12 -35.62
C THR A 23 -13.58 11.19 -34.41
N LYS A 24 -12.38 10.64 -34.18
CA LYS A 24 -12.07 9.81 -33.02
C LYS A 24 -12.06 10.62 -31.72
N LEU A 25 -11.47 11.82 -31.71
CA LEU A 25 -11.48 12.67 -30.51
C LEU A 25 -12.89 13.09 -30.10
N ILE A 26 -13.75 13.42 -31.08
CA ILE A 26 -15.14 13.79 -30.80
C ILE A 26 -15.86 12.63 -30.10
N ARG A 27 -15.72 11.41 -30.63
CA ARG A 27 -16.25 10.19 -30.01
C ARG A 27 -15.70 9.97 -28.59
N ASP A 28 -14.40 10.15 -28.38
CA ASP A 28 -13.77 10.01 -27.06
C ASP A 28 -14.34 11.03 -26.05
N CYS A 29 -14.53 12.28 -26.49
CA CYS A 29 -15.17 13.31 -25.65
C CYS A 29 -16.63 12.98 -25.35
N GLU A 30 -17.40 12.39 -26.27
CA GLU A 30 -18.78 11.96 -26.02
C GLU A 30 -18.87 10.82 -25.00
N ILE A 31 -17.99 9.82 -25.10
CA ILE A 31 -17.86 8.75 -24.10
C ILE A 31 -17.57 9.36 -22.73
N LEU A 32 -16.62 10.29 -22.68
CA LEU A 32 -16.24 10.93 -21.44
C LEU A 32 -17.37 11.80 -20.87
N LYS A 33 -18.12 12.49 -21.72
CA LYS A 33 -19.31 13.23 -21.30
C LYS A 33 -20.31 12.29 -20.60
N GLY A 34 -20.57 11.12 -21.18
CA GLY A 34 -21.42 10.10 -20.55
C GLY A 34 -20.89 9.64 -19.17
N ILE A 35 -19.56 9.51 -19.01
CA ILE A 35 -18.94 9.22 -17.71
C ILE A 35 -19.20 10.38 -16.74
N TYR A 36 -18.94 11.62 -17.14
CA TYR A 36 -19.15 12.80 -16.30
C TYR A 36 -20.60 12.93 -15.85
N ASP A 37 -21.54 12.75 -16.77
CA ASP A 37 -22.98 12.82 -16.50
C ASP A 37 -23.39 11.70 -15.52
N SER A 38 -22.91 10.47 -15.72
CA SER A 38 -23.22 9.32 -14.84
C SER A 38 -22.78 9.53 -13.39
N TYR A 39 -21.64 10.19 -13.19
CA TYR A 39 -21.10 10.46 -11.86
C TYR A 39 -21.42 11.86 -11.34
N LYS A 40 -22.21 12.65 -12.09
CA LYS A 40 -22.54 14.04 -11.76
C LYS A 40 -21.30 14.90 -11.50
N ILE A 41 -20.24 14.67 -12.29
CA ILE A 41 -19.01 15.45 -12.24
C ILE A 41 -19.25 16.75 -12.99
N ASN A 42 -19.13 17.88 -12.30
CA ASN A 42 -19.31 19.20 -12.89
C ASN A 42 -18.10 19.63 -13.74
N ASN A 43 -18.25 20.71 -14.50
CA ASN A 43 -17.18 21.37 -15.27
C ASN A 43 -16.72 20.63 -16.55
N PHE A 44 -17.56 19.79 -17.13
CA PHE A 44 -17.29 19.25 -18.47
C PHE A 44 -17.30 20.37 -19.52
N ARG A 45 -16.28 20.43 -20.36
CA ARG A 45 -16.16 21.41 -21.46
C ARG A 45 -16.53 20.77 -22.80
N SER A 46 -17.00 21.58 -23.75
CA SER A 46 -17.36 21.12 -25.09
C SER A 46 -16.19 20.40 -25.79
N ASN A 47 -14.96 20.90 -25.62
CA ASN A 47 -13.74 20.21 -26.00
C ASN A 47 -13.08 19.62 -24.75
N CYS A 48 -13.06 18.29 -24.66
CA CYS A 48 -12.49 17.60 -23.51
C CYS A 48 -10.97 17.82 -23.35
N CYS A 49 -10.24 18.12 -24.43
CA CYS A 49 -8.81 18.42 -24.34
C CYS A 49 -8.47 19.77 -23.66
N ASP A 50 -9.47 20.64 -23.46
CA ASP A 50 -9.28 21.92 -22.76
C ASP A 50 -9.41 21.78 -21.23
N MET A 51 -9.73 20.57 -20.75
CA MET A 51 -9.89 20.27 -19.34
C MET A 51 -8.52 19.96 -18.71
N THR A 52 -8.30 20.42 -17.49
CA THR A 52 -6.99 20.33 -16.82
C THR A 52 -6.60 18.90 -16.47
N ASN A 53 -7.60 18.04 -16.25
CA ASN A 53 -7.48 16.66 -15.83
C ASN A 53 -7.48 15.66 -17.00
N ILE A 54 -7.40 16.16 -18.24
CA ILE A 54 -7.31 15.38 -19.47
C ILE A 54 -6.08 15.84 -20.22
N LYS A 55 -5.28 14.91 -20.75
CA LYS A 55 -4.19 15.24 -21.68
C LYS A 55 -4.44 14.61 -23.03
N CYS A 56 -4.31 15.45 -24.05
CA CYS A 56 -4.37 15.03 -25.43
C CYS A 56 -3.01 15.23 -26.11
N LYS A 57 -2.65 14.33 -27.02
CA LYS A 57 -1.42 14.38 -27.82
C LYS A 57 -1.77 14.29 -29.30
N LYS A 58 -0.94 14.90 -30.14
CA LYS A 58 -1.05 14.77 -31.59
C LYS A 58 -0.31 13.50 -32.01
N ILE A 59 -1.06 12.50 -32.49
CA ILE A 59 -0.57 11.19 -32.97
C ILE A 59 -0.96 11.09 -34.44
N ASN A 60 0.02 10.88 -35.33
CA ASN A 60 -0.20 10.76 -36.78
C ASN A 60 -1.08 11.88 -37.36
N SER A 61 -0.79 13.13 -36.97
CA SER A 61 -1.54 14.34 -37.35
C SER A 61 -2.93 14.50 -36.75
N GLU A 62 -3.39 13.58 -35.90
CA GLU A 62 -4.69 13.67 -35.24
C GLU A 62 -4.55 13.83 -33.72
N ILE A 63 -5.41 14.64 -33.11
CA ILE A 63 -5.43 14.80 -31.65
C ILE A 63 -6.14 13.57 -31.05
N ARG A 64 -5.52 12.98 -30.01
CA ARG A 64 -6.01 11.81 -29.27
C ARG A 64 -5.92 12.05 -27.78
N MET A 65 -6.90 11.54 -27.02
CA MET A 65 -6.84 11.53 -25.56
C MET A 65 -5.89 10.44 -25.09
N THR A 66 -4.90 10.81 -24.30
CA THR A 66 -3.86 9.87 -23.83
C THR A 66 -3.80 9.72 -22.33
N GLU A 67 -4.35 10.68 -21.58
CA GLU A 67 -4.32 10.65 -20.12
C GLU A 67 -5.66 11.13 -19.58
N LEU A 68 -6.24 10.34 -18.67
CA LEU A 68 -7.48 10.66 -17.97
C LEU A 68 -7.23 10.63 -16.47
N ASP A 69 -7.51 11.75 -15.82
CA ASP A 69 -7.43 11.91 -14.37
C ASP A 69 -8.80 12.23 -13.79
N LEU A 70 -9.39 11.27 -13.07
CA LEU A 70 -10.63 11.44 -12.33
C LEU A 70 -10.36 11.33 -10.82
N SER A 71 -9.19 11.75 -10.37
CA SER A 71 -8.81 11.75 -8.95
C SER A 71 -9.66 12.76 -8.15
N ASN A 72 -10.04 12.39 -6.94
CA ASN A 72 -10.83 13.20 -6.00
C ASN A 72 -12.14 13.74 -6.62
N THR A 73 -12.80 12.94 -7.46
CA THR A 73 -14.09 13.27 -8.10
C THR A 73 -15.28 12.56 -7.42
N ASN A 74 -15.04 11.88 -6.29
CA ASN A 74 -16.04 11.14 -5.51
C ASN A 74 -16.73 9.98 -6.27
N ILE A 75 -16.13 9.48 -7.35
CA ILE A 75 -16.67 8.30 -8.03
C ILE A 75 -16.67 7.07 -7.12
N SER A 76 -17.68 6.21 -7.30
CA SER A 76 -17.91 5.01 -6.49
C SER A 76 -17.51 3.70 -7.20
N GLU A 77 -17.31 3.72 -8.51
CA GLU A 77 -16.88 2.58 -9.32
C GLU A 77 -16.05 3.07 -10.52
N ILE A 78 -15.32 2.15 -11.17
CA ILE A 78 -14.64 2.47 -12.43
C ILE A 78 -15.62 2.19 -13.57
N PRO A 79 -15.92 3.18 -14.43
CA PRO A 79 -16.86 2.98 -15.52
C PRO A 79 -16.27 2.07 -16.60
N SER A 80 -17.00 1.03 -16.98
CA SER A 80 -16.53 0.01 -17.94
C SER A 80 -16.30 0.55 -19.35
N ASN A 81 -17.04 1.59 -19.74
CA ASN A 81 -16.91 2.26 -21.04
C ASN A 81 -15.56 2.99 -21.22
N ILE A 82 -14.73 3.12 -20.17
CA ILE A 82 -13.35 3.64 -20.28
C ILE A 82 -12.51 2.81 -21.25
N VAL A 83 -12.87 1.53 -21.45
CA VAL A 83 -12.19 0.63 -22.38
C VAL A 83 -12.27 1.07 -23.85
N ASN A 84 -13.27 1.89 -24.18
CA ASN A 84 -13.46 2.42 -25.54
C ASN A 84 -12.52 3.60 -25.84
N LEU A 85 -11.80 4.13 -24.84
CA LEU A 85 -10.81 5.18 -24.99
C LEU A 85 -9.45 4.55 -25.35
N GLU A 86 -9.35 4.06 -26.58
CA GLU A 86 -8.30 3.14 -27.06
C GLU A 86 -6.87 3.67 -26.88
N GLU A 87 -6.67 4.99 -26.98
CA GLU A 87 -5.35 5.64 -26.93
C GLU A 87 -4.90 5.99 -25.50
N LEU A 88 -5.68 5.61 -24.47
CA LEU A 88 -5.32 5.89 -23.09
C LEU A 88 -4.01 5.19 -22.70
N SER A 89 -3.09 6.00 -22.21
CA SER A 89 -1.78 5.60 -21.71
C SER A 89 -1.63 5.78 -20.22
N ILE A 90 -2.38 6.70 -19.61
CA ILE A 90 -2.32 7.00 -18.18
C ILE A 90 -3.75 7.14 -17.66
N ILE A 91 -4.05 6.40 -16.59
CA ILE A 91 -5.33 6.46 -15.89
C ILE A 91 -5.07 6.75 -14.42
N LYS A 92 -5.73 7.79 -13.89
CA LYS A 92 -5.65 8.17 -12.48
C LYS A 92 -7.04 8.27 -11.87
N PHE A 93 -7.23 7.52 -10.79
CA PHE A 93 -8.45 7.47 -10.00
C PHE A 93 -8.15 7.69 -8.52
N ILE A 94 -7.14 8.51 -8.20
CA ILE A 94 -6.59 8.65 -6.86
C ILE A 94 -7.63 9.27 -5.91
N GLY A 95 -7.74 8.74 -4.69
CA GLY A 95 -8.48 9.45 -3.63
C GLY A 95 -9.99 9.50 -3.86
N ASN A 96 -10.58 8.46 -4.43
CA ASN A 96 -12.03 8.35 -4.62
C ASN A 96 -12.66 7.38 -3.60
N ASN A 97 -13.97 7.17 -3.73
CA ASN A 97 -14.73 6.25 -2.87
C ASN A 97 -14.94 4.88 -3.54
N ILE A 98 -14.08 4.52 -4.50
CA ILE A 98 -14.29 3.33 -5.32
C ILE A 98 -14.21 2.08 -4.46
N ASN A 99 -15.25 1.25 -4.49
CA ASN A 99 -15.32 -0.03 -3.80
C ASN A 99 -15.44 -1.18 -4.80
N GLY A 100 -15.47 -2.42 -4.30
CA GLY A 100 -15.47 -3.60 -5.16
C GLY A 100 -14.08 -4.15 -5.44
N GLU A 101 -14.03 -5.15 -6.31
CA GLU A 101 -12.77 -5.68 -6.85
C GLU A 101 -12.24 -4.80 -7.98
N ILE A 102 -10.93 -4.88 -8.24
CA ILE A 102 -10.33 -4.19 -9.38
C ILE A 102 -10.85 -4.83 -10.68
N PRO A 103 -11.42 -4.06 -11.62
CA PRO A 103 -11.94 -4.60 -12.88
C PRO A 103 -10.87 -5.28 -13.73
N LEU A 104 -11.28 -6.32 -14.47
CA LEU A 104 -10.36 -7.14 -15.27
C LEU A 104 -9.99 -6.53 -16.63
N PHE A 105 -10.72 -5.50 -17.08
CA PHE A 105 -10.66 -4.99 -18.46
C PHE A 105 -9.46 -4.08 -18.78
N PHE A 106 -8.61 -3.74 -17.82
CA PHE A 106 -7.46 -2.86 -18.08
C PHE A 106 -6.49 -3.40 -19.14
N ASN A 107 -6.44 -4.72 -19.35
CA ASN A 107 -5.66 -5.37 -20.41
C ASN A 107 -6.18 -5.14 -21.83
N GLN A 108 -7.39 -4.60 -21.97
CA GLN A 108 -7.96 -4.23 -23.26
C GLN A 108 -7.38 -2.89 -23.77
N LEU A 109 -6.92 -2.02 -22.87
CA LEU A 109 -6.27 -0.76 -23.20
C LEU A 109 -4.80 -0.98 -23.60
N LYS A 110 -4.54 -1.11 -24.89
CA LYS A 110 -3.24 -1.57 -25.44
C LYS A 110 -2.09 -0.58 -25.23
N HIS A 111 -2.41 0.70 -25.05
CA HIS A 111 -1.43 1.76 -24.87
C HIS A 111 -1.16 2.11 -23.40
N LEU A 112 -1.77 1.39 -22.47
CA LEU A 112 -1.72 1.68 -21.04
C LEU A 112 -0.31 1.48 -20.48
N LYS A 113 0.19 2.53 -19.81
CA LYS A 113 1.53 2.62 -19.20
C LYS A 113 1.48 2.89 -17.72
N GLU A 114 0.49 3.63 -17.25
CA GLU A 114 0.34 3.98 -15.83
C GLU A 114 -1.11 3.78 -15.39
N ILE A 115 -1.27 3.06 -14.28
CA ILE A 115 -2.54 2.92 -13.58
C ILE A 115 -2.34 3.38 -12.15
N ASN A 116 -3.07 4.41 -11.73
CA ASN A 116 -3.10 4.83 -10.34
C ASN A 116 -4.51 4.72 -9.76
N LEU A 117 -4.70 3.70 -8.92
CA LEU A 117 -5.92 3.40 -8.16
C LEU A 117 -5.76 3.70 -6.66
N SER A 118 -4.71 4.44 -6.29
CA SER A 118 -4.36 4.62 -4.89
C SER A 118 -5.42 5.38 -4.08
N ARG A 119 -5.44 5.16 -2.76
CA ARG A 119 -6.35 5.83 -1.81
C ARG A 119 -7.84 5.64 -2.17
N ASN A 120 -8.23 4.40 -2.43
CA ASN A 120 -9.62 3.99 -2.66
C ASN A 120 -10.03 2.93 -1.63
N ARG A 121 -11.14 2.22 -1.89
CA ARG A 121 -11.68 1.16 -1.04
C ARG A 121 -11.74 -0.18 -1.78
N PHE A 122 -10.88 -0.39 -2.79
CA PHE A 122 -10.81 -1.68 -3.50
C PHE A 122 -10.47 -2.81 -2.53
N TYR A 123 -11.11 -3.96 -2.70
CA TYR A 123 -10.84 -5.20 -1.97
C TYR A 123 -10.63 -6.36 -2.94
N GLY A 124 -10.32 -7.55 -2.42
CA GLY A 124 -10.00 -8.71 -3.25
C GLY A 124 -8.51 -8.81 -3.57
N GLN A 125 -8.19 -9.65 -4.55
CA GLN A 125 -6.82 -9.90 -5.00
C GLN A 125 -6.44 -9.00 -6.18
N ILE A 126 -5.14 -8.85 -6.44
CA ILE A 126 -4.66 -8.18 -7.66
C ILE A 126 -5.03 -9.05 -8.87
N PRO A 127 -5.72 -8.49 -9.88
CA PRO A 127 -6.04 -9.23 -11.11
C PRO A 127 -4.79 -9.71 -11.83
N LYS A 128 -4.75 -11.00 -12.20
CA LYS A 128 -3.69 -11.53 -13.06
C LYS A 128 -3.68 -10.92 -14.46
N THR A 129 -4.80 -10.33 -14.90
CA THR A 129 -4.89 -9.64 -16.20
C THR A 129 -3.95 -8.43 -16.30
N PHE A 130 -3.44 -7.90 -15.17
CA PHE A 130 -2.38 -6.89 -15.20
C PHE A 130 -1.08 -7.38 -15.84
N LEU A 131 -0.82 -8.70 -15.83
CA LEU A 131 0.34 -9.31 -16.50
C LEU A 131 0.23 -9.26 -18.04
N ASP A 132 -0.97 -9.01 -18.56
CA ASP A 132 -1.23 -8.89 -20.00
C ASP A 132 -1.01 -7.46 -20.52
N ILE A 133 -0.82 -6.49 -19.62
CA ILE A 133 -0.60 -5.08 -19.98
C ILE A 133 0.89 -4.87 -20.30
N LYS A 134 1.28 -5.22 -21.54
CA LYS A 134 2.69 -5.29 -21.96
C LYS A 134 3.46 -3.97 -21.83
N ASN A 135 2.77 -2.84 -21.90
CA ASN A 135 3.36 -1.50 -21.81
C ASN A 135 3.32 -0.90 -20.41
N LEU A 136 2.82 -1.63 -19.40
CA LEU A 136 2.67 -1.11 -18.05
C LEU A 136 4.04 -0.82 -17.44
N THR A 137 4.21 0.42 -16.97
CA THR A 137 5.42 0.93 -16.34
C THR A 137 5.22 1.22 -14.86
N ILE A 138 4.03 1.70 -14.49
CA ILE A 138 3.71 2.10 -13.12
C ILE A 138 2.33 1.56 -12.76
N LEU A 139 2.25 0.85 -11.63
CA LEU A 139 1.01 0.41 -11.01
C LEU A 139 0.96 0.91 -9.56
N ASP A 140 0.04 1.80 -9.24
CA ASP A 140 -0.16 2.29 -7.88
C ASP A 140 -1.54 1.87 -7.38
N ILE A 141 -1.56 0.88 -6.50
CA ILE A 141 -2.74 0.33 -5.84
C ILE A 141 -2.67 0.55 -4.32
N SER A 142 -1.78 1.44 -3.86
CA SER A 142 -1.54 1.71 -2.44
C SER A 142 -2.74 2.37 -1.75
N GLY A 143 -2.88 2.20 -0.43
CA GLY A 143 -4.01 2.77 0.31
C GLY A 143 -5.37 2.19 -0.09
N ASN A 144 -5.43 0.90 -0.37
CA ASN A 144 -6.65 0.11 -0.59
C ASN A 144 -6.77 -1.02 0.44
N ARG A 145 -7.83 -1.84 0.35
CA ARG A 145 -8.11 -3.01 1.20
C ARG A 145 -7.83 -4.33 0.46
N LEU A 146 -6.88 -4.31 -0.47
CA LEU A 146 -6.46 -5.49 -1.23
C LEU A 146 -5.73 -6.49 -0.34
N PHE A 147 -5.88 -7.77 -0.65
CA PHE A 147 -5.25 -8.87 0.09
C PHE A 147 -4.73 -9.95 -0.87
N GLY A 148 -4.02 -10.93 -0.32
CA GLY A 148 -3.43 -12.03 -1.08
C GLY A 148 -2.03 -11.72 -1.60
N ILE A 149 -1.59 -12.52 -2.58
CA ILE A 149 -0.21 -12.56 -3.05
C ILE A 149 -0.06 -11.68 -4.30
N ILE A 150 1.05 -10.94 -4.38
CA ILE A 150 1.43 -10.22 -5.59
C ILE A 150 1.82 -11.25 -6.68
N PRO A 151 1.18 -11.25 -7.85
CA PRO A 151 1.53 -12.14 -8.95
C PRO A 151 3.03 -12.09 -9.30
N SER A 152 3.70 -13.24 -9.29
CA SER A 152 5.15 -13.31 -9.56
C SER A 152 5.53 -12.90 -10.98
N GLY A 153 4.59 -13.03 -11.93
CA GLY A 153 4.78 -12.61 -13.31
C GLY A 153 5.05 -11.11 -13.47
N PHE A 154 4.83 -10.28 -12.44
CA PHE A 154 5.26 -8.88 -12.47
C PHE A 154 6.79 -8.74 -12.60
N CYS A 155 7.58 -9.73 -12.14
CA CYS A 155 9.03 -9.77 -12.38
C CYS A 155 9.39 -9.94 -13.86
N ASP A 156 8.52 -10.59 -14.63
CA ASP A 156 8.77 -10.95 -16.03
C ASP A 156 8.29 -9.85 -16.99
N MET A 157 7.66 -8.80 -16.46
CA MET A 157 7.19 -7.67 -17.26
C MET A 157 8.34 -6.72 -17.60
N GLU A 158 8.78 -6.76 -18.86
CA GLU A 158 9.91 -5.99 -19.39
C GLU A 158 9.85 -4.48 -19.08
N ASN A 159 8.65 -3.90 -19.14
CA ASN A 159 8.47 -2.45 -19.01
C ASN A 159 8.15 -1.97 -17.59
N LEU A 160 7.87 -2.90 -16.66
CA LEU A 160 7.37 -2.55 -15.34
C LEU A 160 8.48 -2.02 -14.44
N LYS A 161 8.30 -0.79 -13.93
CA LYS A 161 9.33 -0.07 -13.15
C LYS A 161 8.94 0.12 -11.69
N ASP A 162 7.65 0.32 -11.41
CA ASP A 162 7.16 0.65 -10.07
C ASP A 162 5.80 0.02 -9.79
N ILE A 163 5.64 -0.58 -8.60
CA ILE A 163 4.39 -1.20 -8.13
C ILE A 163 4.11 -0.83 -6.68
N ARG A 164 3.30 0.18 -6.42
CA ARG A 164 3.01 0.63 -5.05
C ARG A 164 1.77 -0.08 -4.51
N TYR A 165 1.89 -0.72 -3.36
CA TYR A 165 0.81 -1.45 -2.67
C TYR A 165 0.88 -1.19 -1.15
N HIS A 166 -0.07 -1.74 -0.38
CA HIS A 166 -0.15 -1.53 1.08
C HIS A 166 0.18 -2.80 1.89
N ASP A 167 0.52 -2.62 3.17
CA ASP A 167 1.09 -3.64 4.07
C ASP A 167 0.17 -4.82 4.42
N ASN A 168 -1.13 -4.74 4.08
CA ASN A 168 -2.10 -5.83 4.31
C ASN A 168 -2.02 -6.96 3.27
N MET A 169 -1.15 -6.84 2.26
CA MET A 169 -0.93 -7.91 1.28
C MET A 169 0.00 -8.97 1.86
N ASN A 170 -0.59 -10.06 2.36
CA ASN A 170 0.14 -11.24 2.80
C ASN A 170 0.73 -11.97 1.60
N GLY A 171 2.02 -11.81 1.37
CA GLY A 171 2.71 -12.60 0.35
C GLY A 171 4.20 -12.38 0.41
N VAL A 172 4.93 -13.48 0.53
CA VAL A 172 6.34 -13.58 0.13
C VAL A 172 6.57 -12.69 -1.07
N TYR A 173 7.39 -11.63 -0.90
CA TYR A 173 7.77 -10.74 -1.99
C TYR A 173 8.15 -11.61 -3.19
N PRO A 174 7.46 -11.53 -4.34
CA PRO A 174 7.85 -12.29 -5.50
C PRO A 174 9.16 -11.69 -5.99
N CYS A 175 10.26 -12.23 -5.47
CA CYS A 175 11.65 -11.99 -5.83
C CYS A 175 12.21 -10.57 -5.60
N SER A 176 13.53 -10.53 -5.44
CA SER A 176 14.37 -9.33 -5.37
C SER A 176 14.46 -8.54 -6.70
N CYS A 177 13.58 -8.83 -7.67
CA CYS A 177 13.63 -8.34 -9.06
C CYS A 177 13.13 -6.89 -9.16
N ILE A 178 12.16 -6.48 -8.32
CA ILE A 178 11.66 -5.12 -8.26
C ILE A 178 12.59 -4.33 -7.33
N LYS A 179 13.70 -3.83 -7.89
CA LYS A 179 14.71 -3.05 -7.17
C LYS A 179 14.05 -1.88 -6.45
N ARG A 180 14.31 -1.81 -5.15
CA ARG A 180 13.79 -0.83 -4.18
C ARG A 180 14.05 0.62 -4.63
N ASN A 181 13.06 1.25 -5.25
CA ASN A 181 12.80 2.69 -5.12
C ASN A 181 11.46 2.96 -4.43
N PHE A 182 10.95 1.98 -3.67
CA PHE A 182 9.81 2.16 -2.79
C PHE A 182 10.21 3.03 -1.60
N GLY A 183 10.05 4.33 -1.75
CA GLY A 183 9.90 5.23 -0.61
C GLY A 183 8.63 4.83 0.12
N TYR A 184 8.75 4.02 1.17
CA TYR A 184 8.24 4.27 2.53
C TYR A 184 8.76 3.19 3.49
N SER A 185 9.52 3.66 4.47
CA SER A 185 9.61 3.16 5.85
C SER A 185 9.88 1.67 6.12
N LEU A 186 11.15 1.26 5.98
CA LEU A 186 11.67 0.09 6.69
C LEU A 186 11.84 0.33 8.21
N ASN A 187 11.09 1.26 8.81
CA ASN A 187 11.36 1.77 10.15
C ASN A 187 10.47 1.15 11.24
N ASN A 188 9.58 0.20 10.94
CA ASN A 188 8.80 -0.43 12.01
C ASN A 188 9.25 -1.88 12.26
N PHE A 189 9.30 -2.76 11.25
CA PHE A 189 9.65 -4.17 11.49
C PHE A 189 11.06 -4.36 12.04
N VAL A 190 12.09 -3.74 11.43
CA VAL A 190 13.48 -3.82 11.91
C VAL A 190 13.68 -3.10 13.24
N ARG A 191 12.90 -2.04 13.52
CA ARG A 191 12.92 -1.41 14.85
C ARG A 191 12.30 -2.36 15.88
N TYR A 192 11.11 -2.91 15.65
CA TYR A 192 10.45 -3.83 16.58
C TYR A 192 11.28 -5.07 16.86
N THR A 193 11.91 -5.67 15.86
CA THR A 193 12.80 -6.83 16.11
C THR A 193 13.98 -6.44 16.99
N ARG A 194 14.57 -5.24 16.83
CA ARG A 194 15.66 -4.76 17.70
C ARG A 194 15.18 -4.44 19.12
N TRP A 195 13.99 -3.87 19.28
CA TRP A 195 13.39 -3.59 20.60
C TRP A 195 13.05 -4.88 21.34
N ILE A 196 12.53 -5.91 20.67
CA ILE A 196 12.21 -7.22 21.28
C ILE A 196 13.49 -7.90 21.81
N VAL A 197 14.56 -7.91 21.02
CA VAL A 197 15.85 -8.48 21.47
C VAL A 197 16.42 -7.69 22.65
N PHE A 198 16.32 -6.35 22.62
CA PHE A 198 16.80 -5.49 23.71
C PHE A 198 16.02 -5.71 25.02
N ILE A 199 14.69 -5.78 24.94
CA ILE A 199 13.83 -6.09 26.09
C ILE A 199 14.15 -7.50 26.62
N GLY A 200 14.34 -8.47 25.73
CA GLY A 200 14.75 -9.84 26.11
C GLY A 200 16.07 -9.86 26.88
N MET A 201 17.08 -9.12 26.44
CA MET A 201 18.37 -9.04 27.15
C MET A 201 18.24 -8.38 28.54
N ILE A 202 17.43 -7.32 28.67
CA ILE A 202 17.18 -6.68 29.96
C ILE A 202 16.52 -7.65 30.94
N VAL A 203 15.52 -8.42 30.49
CA VAL A 203 14.84 -9.41 31.34
C VAL A 203 15.82 -10.48 31.82
N ILE A 204 16.73 -10.95 30.97
CA ILE A 204 17.77 -11.92 31.33
C ILE A 204 18.73 -11.35 32.40
N ILE A 205 19.19 -10.11 32.22
CA ILE A 205 20.09 -9.44 33.18
C ILE A 205 19.42 -9.27 34.54
N ILE A 206 18.16 -8.82 34.57
CA ILE A 206 17.39 -8.65 35.81
C ILE A 206 17.19 -10.01 36.49
N SER A 207 16.81 -11.05 35.74
CA SER A 207 16.64 -12.40 36.27
C SER A 207 17.92 -12.94 36.92
N PHE A 208 19.07 -12.78 36.24
CA PHE A 208 20.37 -13.18 36.78
C PHE A 208 20.76 -12.38 38.03
N GLY A 209 20.46 -11.08 38.06
CA GLY A 209 20.64 -10.22 39.23
C GLY A 209 19.83 -10.69 40.44
N ILE A 210 18.55 -10.99 40.24
CA ILE A 210 17.66 -11.50 41.31
C ILE A 210 18.15 -12.85 41.83
N LEU A 211 18.53 -13.78 40.94
CA LEU A 211 19.07 -15.09 41.34
C LEU A 211 20.34 -14.93 42.19
N ASN A 212 21.24 -14.03 41.82
CA ASN A 212 22.44 -13.73 42.60
C ASN A 212 22.12 -13.13 43.98
N LEU A 213 21.12 -12.26 44.07
CA LEU A 213 20.68 -11.70 45.36
C LEU A 213 20.08 -12.78 46.27
N ILE A 214 19.24 -13.66 45.72
CA ILE A 214 18.67 -14.80 46.46
C ILE A 214 19.79 -15.73 46.96
N ALA A 215 20.75 -16.05 46.08
CA ALA A 215 21.90 -16.88 46.44
C ALA A 215 22.72 -16.25 47.60
N ARG A 216 22.97 -14.94 47.55
CA ARG A 216 23.67 -14.20 48.63
C ARG A 216 22.88 -14.22 49.93
N GLN A 217 21.57 -13.97 49.90
CA GLN A 217 20.75 -14.04 51.11
C GLN A 217 20.77 -15.43 51.74
N ASN A 218 20.73 -16.49 50.94
CA ASN A 218 20.81 -17.87 51.43
C ASN A 218 22.16 -18.17 52.08
N GLN A 219 23.27 -17.67 51.52
CA GLN A 219 24.59 -17.79 52.13
C GLN A 219 24.69 -17.05 53.47
N ILE A 220 24.14 -15.84 53.57
CA ILE A 220 24.13 -15.05 54.81
C ILE A 220 23.29 -15.75 55.88
N LYS A 221 22.08 -16.22 55.54
CA LYS A 221 21.21 -17.00 56.44
C LYS A 221 21.92 -18.26 56.94
N ALA A 222 22.64 -18.97 56.07
CA ALA A 222 23.42 -20.15 56.45
C ALA A 222 24.55 -19.81 57.43
N ARG A 223 25.27 -18.69 57.23
CA ARG A 223 26.32 -18.22 58.14
C ARG A 223 25.75 -17.82 59.50
N LEU A 224 24.64 -17.07 59.54
CA LEU A 224 23.97 -16.69 60.79
C LEU A 224 23.49 -17.91 61.59
N LYS A 225 22.97 -18.93 60.90
CA LYS A 225 22.56 -20.19 61.55
C LYS A 225 23.74 -20.94 62.17
N ARG A 226 24.94 -20.90 61.55
CA ARG A 226 26.16 -21.49 62.12
C ARG A 226 26.64 -20.71 63.36
N LEU A 227 26.63 -19.38 63.30
CA LEU A 227 27.01 -18.51 64.42
C LEU A 227 26.07 -18.66 65.63
N SER A 228 24.75 -18.69 65.39
CA SER A 228 23.77 -18.94 66.46
C SER A 228 24.03 -20.28 67.16
N ARG A 229 24.29 -21.35 66.41
CA ARG A 229 24.64 -22.66 66.99
C ARG A 229 25.93 -22.63 67.82
N SER A 230 26.96 -21.90 67.39
CA SER A 230 28.18 -21.75 68.19
C SER A 230 27.96 -20.96 69.48
N PHE A 231 27.14 -19.91 69.44
CA PHE A 231 26.78 -19.16 70.64
C PHE A 231 25.97 -20.00 71.64
N THR A 232 24.98 -20.78 71.18
CA THR A 232 24.22 -21.69 72.05
C THR A 232 25.12 -22.77 72.67
N LYS A 233 26.07 -23.32 71.89
CA LYS A 233 27.02 -24.32 72.39
C LYS A 233 27.96 -23.75 73.46
N ASN A 234 28.48 -22.53 73.26
CA ASN A 234 29.34 -21.86 74.25
C ASN A 234 28.57 -21.52 75.53
N ASN A 235 27.33 -21.02 75.43
CA ASN A 235 26.50 -20.75 76.61
C ASN A 235 26.19 -22.01 77.42
N ASN A 236 25.92 -23.14 76.77
CA ASN A 236 25.70 -24.40 77.46
C ASN A 236 26.97 -24.87 78.19
N ASN A 237 28.14 -24.78 77.55
CA ASN A 237 29.41 -25.13 78.20
C ASN A 237 29.68 -24.26 79.44
N ASN A 238 29.50 -22.94 79.35
CA ASN A 238 29.69 -22.03 80.48
C ASN A 238 28.71 -22.30 81.63
N ASN A 239 27.45 -22.62 81.32
CA ASN A 239 26.47 -22.98 82.35
C ASN A 239 26.82 -24.30 83.05
N THR A 240 27.38 -25.27 82.32
CA THR A 240 27.81 -26.56 82.90
C THR A 240 29.00 -26.37 83.84
N GLU A 241 29.94 -25.48 83.48
CA GLU A 241 31.12 -25.15 84.29
C GLU A 241 30.75 -24.38 85.57
N ILE A 242 29.78 -23.46 85.51
CA ILE A 242 29.23 -22.77 86.68
C ILE A 242 28.48 -23.72 87.62
N GLU A 243 27.79 -24.73 87.08
CA GLU A 243 27.06 -25.72 87.87
C GLU A 243 27.99 -26.73 88.56
N LEU A 244 29.13 -27.06 87.94
CA LEU A 244 30.21 -27.87 88.54
C LEU A 244 30.90 -27.14 89.70
N ASN A 245 31.15 -25.83 89.56
CA ASN A 245 31.78 -25.01 90.61
C ASN A 245 30.87 -24.71 91.81
N LYS A 246 29.56 -24.97 91.73
CA LYS A 246 28.61 -24.85 92.85
C LYS A 246 28.44 -26.14 93.67
N LYS A 247 29.02 -27.26 93.23
CA LYS A 247 28.90 -28.59 93.85
C LYS A 247 30.19 -29.08 94.53
N ALA A 248 31.23 -28.24 94.58
CA ALA A 248 32.47 -28.45 95.35
C ALA A 248 32.49 -27.49 96.54
#